data_AF-D8SCA4-F1
#
_entry.id   AF-D8SCA4-F1
#
_cell.length_a   1.000
_cell.length_b   1.000
_cell.length_c   1.000
_cell.angle_alpha   90.00
_cell.angle_beta   90.00
_cell.angle_gamma   90.00
#
_symmetry.space_group_name_H-M   'P 1'
#
loop_
_entity.id
_entity.type
_entity.pdbx_description
1 polymer ?
#
loop_
_entity_poly.entity_id
_entity_poly.type
_entity_poly.pdbx_seq_one_letter_code
_entity_poly.pdbx_strand_id
1 'polypeptide(L)'
;MTERCNRSLGTMLITAYGKCGLPDAAVSVFRGLRRQNEQGWTAAIVAMAENGRHRDAFNLFRDMILDGSPPLPVTYTEVLKACGEMGGLKEAKLVHFCLATSRWRSHLPVVNQLIDTYDKVGGIEEA
;
A
#
# COMPACT_ATOMS: atom_id res chain seq x y z
N MET A 1 22.44 16.37 -0.06
CA MET A 1 21.14 16.93 0.38
C MET A 1 20.13 17.03 -0.78
N THR A 2 20.58 17.30 -2.01
CA THR A 2 19.79 17.39 -3.25
C THR A 2 18.88 16.17 -3.52
N GLU A 3 19.40 14.96 -3.30
CA GLU A 3 18.67 13.70 -3.48
C GLU A 3 17.50 13.47 -2.48
N ARG A 4 17.53 14.08 -1.30
CA ARG A 4 16.44 13.94 -0.31
C ARG A 4 15.29 14.89 -0.61
N CYS A 5 15.60 16.13 -1.01
CA CYS A 5 14.59 17.12 -1.39
C CYS A 5 13.79 16.66 -2.62
N ASN A 6 14.48 16.14 -3.64
CA ASN A 6 13.83 15.62 -4.84
C ASN A 6 12.88 14.45 -4.53
N ARG A 7 13.27 13.54 -3.63
CA ARG A 7 12.38 12.45 -3.17
C ARG A 7 11.16 12.97 -2.42
N SER A 8 11.36 13.92 -1.50
CA SER A 8 10.24 14.52 -0.76
C SER A 8 9.27 15.26 -1.69
N LEU A 9 9.78 15.97 -2.70
CA LEU A 9 8.96 16.60 -3.75
C LEU A 9 8.23 15.56 -4.59
N GLY A 10 8.90 14.48 -4.98
CA GLY A 10 8.29 13.36 -5.68
C GLY A 10 7.11 12.75 -4.90
N THR A 11 7.31 12.44 -3.62
CA THR A 11 6.24 11.92 -2.75
C THR A 11 5.07 12.92 -2.63
N MET A 12 5.35 14.22 -2.46
CA MET A 12 4.30 15.25 -2.41
C MET A 12 3.50 15.31 -3.71
N LEU A 13 4.15 15.22 -4.86
CA LEU A 13 3.48 15.19 -6.17
C LEU A 13 2.62 13.93 -6.34
N ILE A 14 3.13 12.76 -5.97
CA ILE A 14 2.37 11.50 -5.99
C ILE A 14 1.10 11.64 -5.15
N THR A 15 1.21 12.14 -3.91
CA THR A 15 0.05 12.36 -3.04
C THR A 15 -0.91 13.40 -3.61
N ALA A 16 -0.41 14.50 -4.19
CA ALA A 16 -1.25 15.53 -4.80
C ALA A 16 -2.06 14.98 -5.98
N TYR A 17 -1.42 14.25 -6.91
CA TYR A 17 -2.11 13.62 -8.03
C TYR A 17 -3.14 12.58 -7.57
N GLY A 18 -2.83 11.78 -6.54
CA GLY A 18 -3.79 10.86 -5.93
C GLY A 18 -5.04 11.56 -5.42
N LYS A 19 -4.87 12.66 -4.66
CA LYS A 19 -5.98 13.47 -4.14
C LYS A 19 -6.79 14.19 -5.22
N CYS A 20 -6.21 14.43 -6.38
CA CYS A 20 -6.90 15.01 -7.54
C CYS A 20 -7.66 13.98 -8.38
N GLY A 21 -7.71 12.70 -7.99
CA GLY A 21 -8.38 11.68 -8.80
C GLY A 21 -7.55 11.20 -10.00
N LEU A 22 -6.23 11.42 -9.98
CA LEU A 22 -5.32 11.12 -11.10
C LEU A 22 -4.27 10.05 -10.69
N PRO A 23 -4.68 8.82 -10.35
CA PRO A 23 -3.78 7.79 -9.84
C PRO A 23 -2.73 7.35 -10.87
N ASP A 24 -3.06 7.35 -12.16
CA ASP A 24 -2.09 7.00 -13.21
C ASP A 24 -0.98 8.05 -13.35
N ALA A 25 -1.31 9.34 -13.17
CA ALA A 25 -0.31 10.41 -13.10
C ALA A 25 0.58 10.27 -11.85
N ALA A 26 -0.02 9.93 -10.71
CA ALA A 26 0.72 9.65 -9.48
C ALA A 26 1.73 8.51 -9.68
N VAL A 27 1.33 7.42 -10.33
CA VAL A 27 2.23 6.28 -10.63
C VAL A 27 3.26 6.62 -11.70
N SER A 28 2.94 7.49 -12.66
CA SER A 28 3.92 7.99 -13.63
C SER A 28 5.04 8.78 -12.94
N VAL A 29 4.69 9.70 -12.03
CA VAL A 29 5.67 10.43 -11.21
C VAL A 29 6.50 9.45 -10.38
N PHE A 30 5.84 8.50 -9.71
CA PHE A 30 6.53 7.44 -8.97
C PHE A 30 7.53 6.70 -9.87
N ARG A 31 7.12 6.14 -11.01
CA ARG A 31 8.05 5.40 -11.89
C ARG A 31 9.19 6.26 -12.45
N GLY A 32 9.02 7.58 -12.52
CA GLY A 32 10.06 8.52 -12.95
C GLY A 32 11.13 8.84 -11.91
N LEU A 33 10.94 8.51 -10.62
CA LEU A 33 11.96 8.76 -9.59
C LEU A 33 13.04 7.67 -9.65
N ARG A 34 14.32 8.08 -9.72
CA ARG A 34 15.48 7.17 -9.87
C ARG A 34 15.58 6.08 -8.79
N ARG A 35 15.11 6.35 -7.58
CA ARG A 35 15.10 5.40 -6.47
C ARG A 35 13.97 5.71 -5.49
N GLN A 36 13.15 4.72 -5.23
CA GLN A 36 12.04 4.83 -4.32
C GLN A 36 12.46 4.51 -2.89
N ASN A 37 11.81 5.17 -1.94
CA ASN A 37 11.85 4.80 -0.53
C ASN A 37 10.47 4.28 -0.10
N GLU A 38 10.37 3.83 1.14
CA GLU A 38 9.15 3.28 1.71
C GLU A 38 7.97 4.27 1.62
N GLN A 39 8.26 5.57 1.76
CA GLN A 39 7.26 6.63 1.65
C GLN A 39 6.73 6.81 0.22
N GLY A 40 7.59 6.77 -0.80
CA GLY A 40 7.19 6.86 -2.20
C GLY A 40 6.30 5.69 -2.62
N TRP A 41 6.69 4.47 -2.24
CA TRP A 41 5.87 3.27 -2.45
C TRP A 41 4.51 3.39 -1.77
N THR A 42 4.50 3.78 -0.49
CA THR A 42 3.27 3.98 0.28
C THR A 42 2.37 5.01 -0.37
N ALA A 43 2.90 6.16 -0.82
CA ALA A 43 2.12 7.19 -1.47
C ALA A 43 1.48 6.72 -2.79
N ALA A 44 2.21 5.93 -3.60
CA ALA A 44 1.68 5.40 -4.86
C ALA A 44 0.58 4.34 -4.61
N ILE A 45 0.77 3.49 -3.60
CA ILE A 45 -0.23 2.49 -3.19
C ILE A 45 -1.50 3.17 -2.67
N VAL A 46 -1.36 4.17 -1.79
CA VAL A 46 -2.49 4.97 -1.27
C VAL A 46 -3.23 5.63 -2.43
N ALA A 47 -2.50 6.28 -3.35
CA ALA A 47 -3.11 6.94 -4.50
C ALA A 47 -3.94 5.97 -5.36
N MET A 48 -3.47 4.74 -5.56
CA MET A 48 -4.25 3.72 -6.27
C MET A 48 -5.45 3.23 -5.46
N ALA A 49 -5.26 2.90 -4.18
CA ALA A 49 -6.30 2.34 -3.32
C ALA A 49 -7.48 3.31 -3.11
N GLU A 50 -7.19 4.58 -2.79
CA GLU A 50 -8.21 5.62 -2.56
C GLU A 50 -9.01 5.96 -3.83
N ASN A 51 -8.47 5.66 -5.01
CA ASN A 51 -9.11 5.91 -6.31
C ASN A 51 -9.77 4.65 -6.90
N GLY A 52 -10.09 3.64 -6.08
CA GLY A 52 -10.79 2.44 -6.51
C GLY A 52 -9.95 1.45 -7.34
N ARG A 53 -8.66 1.72 -7.52
CA ARG A 53 -7.73 0.87 -8.29
C ARG A 53 -7.12 -0.22 -7.39
N HIS A 54 -7.97 -0.95 -6.68
CA HIS A 54 -7.57 -1.88 -5.61
C HIS A 54 -6.61 -2.98 -6.07
N ARG A 55 -6.86 -3.59 -7.23
CA ARG A 55 -5.99 -4.60 -7.83
C ARG A 55 -4.59 -4.04 -8.13
N ASP A 56 -4.52 -2.80 -8.62
CA ASP A 56 -3.25 -2.14 -8.94
C ASP A 56 -2.51 -1.72 -7.68
N ALA A 57 -3.22 -1.29 -6.63
CA ALA A 57 -2.65 -1.03 -5.31
C ALA A 57 -1.99 -2.30 -4.72
N PHE A 58 -2.66 -3.46 -4.83
CA PHE A 58 -2.09 -4.74 -4.41
C PHE A 58 -0.87 -5.13 -5.26
N ASN A 59 -0.92 -4.92 -6.58
CA ASN A 59 0.22 -5.20 -7.45
C ASN A 59 1.43 -4.32 -7.09
N LEU A 60 1.23 -3.03 -6.81
CA LEU A 60 2.29 -2.14 -6.33
C LEU A 60 2.84 -2.58 -4.97
N PHE A 61 2.00 -3.10 -4.07
CA PHE A 61 2.48 -3.70 -2.82
C PHE A 61 3.36 -4.92 -3.08
N ARG A 62 2.96 -5.81 -3.98
CA ARG A 62 3.79 -6.97 -4.36
C ARG A 62 5.14 -6.51 -4.93
N ASP A 63 5.13 -5.51 -5.81
CA ASP A 63 6.35 -4.96 -6.40
C ASP A 63 7.25 -4.30 -5.32
N MET A 64 6.65 -3.63 -4.32
CA MET A 64 7.36 -3.09 -3.16
C MET A 64 8.09 -4.18 -2.36
N ILE A 65 7.44 -5.32 -2.12
CA ILE A 65 8.05 -6.46 -1.43
C ILE A 65 9.20 -7.06 -2.26
N LEU A 66 9.01 -7.21 -3.57
CA LEU A 66 10.03 -7.73 -4.49
C LEU A 66 11.25 -6.80 -4.62
N ASP A 67 11.04 -5.49 -4.51
CA ASP A 67 12.10 -4.48 -4.44
C ASP A 67 12.88 -4.52 -3.11
N GLY A 68 12.42 -5.30 -2.13
CA GLY A 68 13.01 -5.37 -0.79
C GLY A 68 12.71 -4.14 0.08
N SER A 69 11.77 -3.29 -0.33
CA SER A 69 11.35 -2.10 0.40
C SER A 69 10.34 -2.49 1.50
N PRO A 70 10.62 -2.26 2.80
CA PRO A 70 9.75 -2.72 3.87
C PRO A 70 8.47 -1.86 3.97
N PRO A 71 7.27 -2.48 4.02
CA PRO A 71 6.03 -1.73 4.14
C PRO A 71 5.93 -0.94 5.45
N LEU A 72 5.23 0.21 5.38
CA LEU A 72 4.86 1.02 6.53
C LEU A 72 3.46 0.61 7.04
N PRO A 73 3.05 1.00 8.26
CA PRO A 73 1.73 0.66 8.79
C PRO A 73 0.59 1.11 7.87
N VAL A 74 0.71 2.32 7.30
CA VAL A 74 -0.26 2.86 6.33
C VAL A 74 -0.32 2.02 5.06
N THR A 75 0.81 1.46 4.61
CA THR A 75 0.84 0.57 3.46
C THR A 75 -0.01 -0.68 3.72
N TYR A 76 0.15 -1.30 4.89
CA TYR A 76 -0.65 -2.47 5.26
C TYR A 76 -2.14 -2.14 5.34
N THR A 77 -2.50 -1.03 5.99
CA THR A 77 -3.93 -0.67 6.12
C THR A 77 -4.58 -0.45 4.77
N GLU A 78 -3.93 0.27 3.85
CA GLU A 78 -4.51 0.55 2.53
C GLU A 78 -4.58 -0.69 1.63
N VAL A 79 -3.58 -1.57 1.69
CA VAL A 79 -3.59 -2.81 0.90
C VAL A 79 -4.62 -3.80 1.46
N LEU A 80 -4.77 -3.89 2.77
CA LEU A 80 -5.81 -4.71 3.40
C LEU A 80 -7.21 -4.22 3.04
N LYS A 81 -7.47 -2.91 3.11
CA LYS A 81 -8.72 -2.32 2.60
C LYS A 81 -8.94 -2.70 1.15
N ALA A 82 -7.93 -2.53 0.29
CA ALA A 82 -8.02 -2.90 -1.11
C ALA A 82 -8.36 -4.38 -1.31
N CYS A 83 -7.79 -5.30 -0.51
CA CYS A 83 -8.12 -6.72 -0.52
C CYS A 83 -9.59 -6.98 -0.14
N GLY A 84 -10.11 -6.26 0.85
CA GLY A 84 -11.52 -6.33 1.24
C GLY A 84 -12.46 -5.87 0.13
N GLU A 85 -12.18 -4.71 -0.48
CA GLU A 85 -13.02 -4.15 -1.55
C GLU A 85 -13.03 -5.01 -2.83
N MET A 86 -11.97 -5.77 -3.08
CA MET A 86 -11.91 -6.70 -4.22
C MET A 86 -12.34 -8.13 -3.90
N GLY A 87 -12.77 -8.42 -2.67
CA GLY A 87 -13.12 -9.78 -2.23
C GLY A 87 -11.95 -10.77 -2.27
N GLY A 88 -10.72 -10.27 -2.13
CA GLY A 88 -9.48 -11.01 -2.36
C GLY A 88 -8.96 -11.74 -1.13
N LEU A 89 -9.52 -12.91 -0.80
CA LEU A 89 -9.06 -13.71 0.35
C LEU A 89 -7.59 -14.16 0.20
N LYS A 90 -7.18 -14.54 -1.01
CA LYS A 90 -5.79 -14.97 -1.27
C LYS A 90 -4.81 -13.83 -1.05
N GLU A 91 -5.19 -12.64 -1.50
CA GLU A 91 -4.43 -11.41 -1.35
C GLU A 91 -4.35 -10.99 0.12
N ALA A 92 -5.46 -11.05 0.86
CA ALA A 92 -5.49 -10.79 2.30
C ALA A 92 -4.53 -11.73 3.07
N LYS A 93 -4.52 -13.03 2.75
CA LYS A 93 -3.59 -14.00 3.35
C LYS A 93 -2.12 -13.68 3.07
N LEU A 94 -1.80 -13.23 1.85
CA LEU A 94 -0.43 -12.84 1.51
C LEU A 94 0.00 -11.60 2.32
N VAL A 95 -0.90 -10.63 2.47
CA VAL A 95 -0.63 -9.42 3.28
C VAL A 95 -0.50 -9.78 4.75
N HIS A 96 -1.36 -10.67 5.28
CA HIS A 96 -1.25 -11.21 6.64
C HIS A 96 0.11 -11.87 6.86
N PHE A 97 0.55 -12.76 5.97
CA PHE A 97 1.87 -13.40 6.07
C PHE A 97 3.01 -12.36 6.09
N CYS A 98 2.95 -11.35 5.22
CA CYS A 98 3.92 -10.25 5.23
C CYS A 98 3.89 -9.46 6.55
N LEU A 99 2.70 -9.18 7.08
CA LEU A 99 2.53 -8.46 8.34
C LEU A 99 3.08 -9.25 9.54
N ALA A 100 2.82 -10.56 9.60
CA ALA A 100 3.25 -11.45 10.67
C ALA A 100 4.78 -11.55 10.78
N THR A 101 5.47 -11.45 9.64
CA THR A 101 6.95 -11.42 9.57
C THR A 101 7.53 -10.01 9.75
N SER A 102 6.69 -8.98 9.81
CA SER A 102 7.12 -7.59 9.97
C SER A 102 7.17 -7.13 11.43
N ARG A 103 7.85 -5.99 11.66
CA ARG A 103 7.85 -5.29 12.97
C ARG A 103 6.48 -4.73 13.37
N TRP A 104 5.51 -4.68 12.46
CA TRP A 104 4.21 -4.04 12.69
C TRP A 104 3.10 -5.01 13.09
N ARG A 105 3.43 -6.28 13.36
CA ARG A 105 2.48 -7.34 13.73
C ARG A 105 1.56 -7.04 14.92
N SER A 106 1.95 -6.11 15.81
CA SER A 106 1.17 -5.71 16.99
C SER A 106 0.65 -4.27 16.90
N HIS A 107 0.72 -3.65 15.72
CA HIS A 107 0.26 -2.28 15.52
C HIS A 107 -1.28 -2.27 15.38
N LEU A 108 -1.98 -1.78 16.41
CA LEU A 108 -3.44 -1.87 16.54
C LEU A 108 -4.22 -1.43 15.28
N PRO A 109 -3.93 -0.27 14.66
CA PRO A 109 -4.60 0.11 13.41
C PRO A 109 -4.48 -0.92 12.28
N VAL A 110 -3.36 -1.63 12.18
CA VAL A 110 -3.16 -2.64 11.13
C VAL A 110 -3.92 -3.91 11.48
N VAL A 111 -3.85 -4.34 12.75
CA VAL A 111 -4.56 -5.55 13.22
C VAL A 111 -6.07 -5.38 13.12
N ASN A 112 -6.61 -4.21 13.49
CA ASN A 112 -8.04 -3.93 13.32
C ASN A 112 -8.45 -3.97 11.85
N GLN A 113 -7.66 -3.35 10.97
CA GLN A 113 -7.92 -3.39 9.53
C GLN A 113 -7.83 -4.81 8.96
N LEU A 114 -6.97 -5.67 9.50
CA LEU A 114 -6.86 -7.08 9.12
C LEU A 114 -8.17 -7.81 9.44
N ILE A 115 -8.66 -7.67 10.67
CA ILE A 115 -9.93 -8.27 11.11
C ILE A 115 -11.09 -7.80 10.22
N ASP A 116 -11.21 -6.49 10.01
CA ASP A 116 -12.23 -5.91 9.12
C ASP A 116 -12.16 -6.47 7.70
N THR A 117 -10.94 -6.74 7.21
CA THR A 117 -10.72 -7.30 5.88
C THR A 117 -11.20 -8.75 5.84
N TYR A 118 -10.84 -9.58 6.82
CA TYR A 118 -11.26 -10.99 6.89
C TYR A 118 -12.77 -11.17 7.06
N ASP A 119 -13.41 -10.28 7.81
CA ASP A 119 -14.87 -10.21 7.90
C ASP A 119 -15.50 -9.98 6.51
N LYS A 120 -15.00 -9.00 5.76
CA LYS A 120 -15.48 -8.71 4.40
C LYS A 120 -15.24 -9.83 3.40
N VAL A 121 -14.08 -10.50 3.44
CA VAL A 121 -13.73 -11.56 2.47
C VAL A 121 -14.25 -12.95 2.86
N GLY A 122 -14.97 -13.07 3.97
CA GLY A 122 -15.57 -14.34 4.43
C GLY A 122 -14.57 -15.34 5.01
N GLY A 123 -13.45 -14.85 5.56
CA GLY A 123 -12.36 -15.67 6.11
C GLY A 123 -12.16 -15.51 7.62
N ILE A 124 -13.22 -15.23 8.38
CA ILE A 124 -13.15 -14.86 9.81
C ILE A 124 -12.41 -15.92 10.66
N GLU A 125 -12.46 -17.20 10.28
CA GLU A 125 -11.73 -18.27 10.98
C GLU A 125 -10.20 -18.19 10.84
N GLU A 126 -9.69 -17.35 9.93
CA GLU A 126 -8.29 -17.27 9.53
C GLU A 126 -7.62 -15.91 9.84
N ALA A 127 -8.34 -15.02 10.53
CA ALA A 127 -7.87 -13.69 10.95
C ALA A 127 -6.97 -13.75 12.19
#